data_AF-A0A3B9A4X8-F1
#
_entry.id   AF-A0A3B9A4X8-F1
#
_cell.length_a   1.000
_cell.length_b   1.000
_cell.length_c   1.000
_cell.angle_alpha   90.00
_cell.angle_beta   90.00
_cell.angle_gamma   90.00
#
_symmetry.space_group_name_H-M   'P 1'
#
loop_
_entity.id
_entity.type
_entity.pdbx_description
1 polymer ?
#
loop_
_entity_poly.entity_id
_entity_poly.type
_entity_poly.pdbx_seq_one_letter_code
_entity_poly.pdbx_strand_id
1 'polypeptide(L)'
;LIPIMNGDVIDYDEQRTGLRREGMYAGINSLVTKPAISLAQAAFLWILQANGYDPLLPKGLQTAQAENGILLAWMLIPAILLTLSWIVMRWYPLAGKQWEKIKEQLAIIHDEKERLALQKLQAKMTD
;
A
#
# COMPACT_ATOMS: atom_id res chain seq x y z
N LEU A 1 3.44 3.90 -5.34
CA LEU A 1 2.75 2.74 -5.97
C LEU A 1 1.52 2.31 -5.17
N ILE A 2 1.69 1.94 -3.89
CA ILE A 2 0.60 1.47 -3.00
C ILE A 2 -0.57 2.49 -2.88
N PRO A 3 -0.35 3.81 -2.75
CA PRO A 3 -1.47 4.76 -2.59
C PRO A 3 -2.38 4.86 -3.81
N ILE A 4 -1.80 4.72 -5.02
CA ILE A 4 -2.55 4.85 -6.28
C ILE A 4 -3.43 3.62 -6.48
N MET A 5 -2.89 2.42 -6.24
CA MET A 5 -3.65 1.17 -6.34
C MET A 5 -4.78 1.07 -5.30
N ASN A 6 -4.56 1.62 -4.10
CA ASN A 6 -5.63 1.71 -3.10
C ASN A 6 -6.76 2.63 -3.58
N GLY A 7 -6.42 3.75 -4.22
CA GLY A 7 -7.39 4.63 -4.89
C GLY A 7 -8.18 3.88 -5.95
N ASP A 8 -7.51 3.13 -6.83
CA ASP A 8 -8.18 2.37 -7.90
C ASP A 8 -9.20 1.35 -7.34
N VAL A 9 -8.86 0.68 -6.23
CA VAL A 9 -9.76 -0.27 -5.57
C VAL A 9 -10.94 0.45 -4.91
N ILE A 10 -10.71 1.61 -4.31
CA ILE A 10 -11.77 2.43 -3.70
C ILE A 10 -12.74 2.92 -4.78
N ASP A 11 -12.23 3.43 -5.89
CA ASP A 11 -13.04 3.91 -7.02
C ASP A 11 -13.83 2.76 -7.64
N TYR A 12 -13.24 1.57 -7.73
CA TYR A 12 -13.94 0.36 -8.18
C TYR A 12 -15.07 -0.06 -7.23
N ASP A 13 -14.87 0.03 -5.91
CA ASP A 13 -15.93 -0.23 -4.92
C ASP A 13 -17.02 0.85 -4.97
N GLU A 14 -16.65 2.11 -5.17
CA GLU A 14 -17.61 3.21 -5.36
C GLU A 14 -18.45 2.98 -6.62
N GLN A 15 -17.84 2.56 -7.74
CA GLN A 15 -18.58 2.25 -8.96
C GLN A 15 -19.65 1.17 -8.73
N ARG A 16 -19.34 0.14 -7.92
CA ARG A 16 -20.23 -0.97 -7.66
C ARG A 16 -21.30 -0.69 -6.61
N THR A 17 -20.95 0.09 -5.58
CA THR A 17 -21.80 0.29 -4.40
C THR A 17 -22.46 1.67 -4.34
N GLY A 18 -21.97 2.63 -5.12
CA GLY A 18 -22.36 4.04 -5.07
C GLY A 18 -21.88 4.79 -3.83
N LEU A 19 -21.15 4.14 -2.93
CA LEU A 19 -20.71 4.69 -1.66
C LEU A 19 -19.19 4.82 -1.64
N ARG A 20 -18.70 6.00 -1.25
CA ARG A 20 -17.27 6.27 -1.15
C ARG A 20 -16.76 5.87 0.24
N ARG A 21 -15.97 4.80 0.32
CA ARG A 21 -15.56 4.14 1.58
C ARG A 21 -14.07 4.31 1.90
N GLU A 22 -13.48 5.44 1.54
CA GLU A 22 -12.04 5.72 1.72
C GLU A 22 -11.53 5.41 3.14
N GLY A 23 -12.26 5.84 4.18
CA GLY A 23 -11.88 5.63 5.57
C GLY A 23 -11.77 4.15 5.97
N MET A 24 -12.65 3.29 5.44
CA MET A 24 -12.61 1.85 5.71
C MET A 24 -11.38 1.22 5.07
N TYR A 25 -11.09 1.54 3.80
CA TYR A 25 -9.90 1.06 3.10
C TYR A 25 -8.61 1.56 3.75
N ALA A 26 -8.56 2.83 4.15
CA ALA A 26 -7.41 3.40 4.87
C ALA A 26 -7.21 2.72 6.25
N GLY A 27 -8.31 2.41 6.95
CA GLY A 27 -8.30 1.68 8.21
C GLY A 27 -7.74 0.26 8.06
N ILE A 28 -8.24 -0.50 7.08
CA ILE A 28 -7.76 -1.87 6.79
C ILE A 28 -6.29 -1.85 6.37
N ASN A 29 -5.90 -0.93 5.47
CA ASN A 29 -4.51 -0.79 5.06
C ASN A 29 -3.60 -0.56 6.28
N SER A 30 -3.99 0.36 7.16
CA SER A 30 -3.22 0.65 8.38
C SER A 30 -3.17 -0.54 9.35
N LEU A 31 -4.27 -1.27 9.48
CA LEU A 31 -4.36 -2.46 10.33
C LEU A 31 -3.43 -3.57 9.86
N VAL A 32 -3.23 -3.70 8.55
CA VAL A 32 -2.35 -4.72 7.96
C VAL A 32 -0.89 -4.25 7.97
N THR A 33 -0.61 -3.02 7.54
CA THR A 33 0.78 -2.57 7.35
C THR A 33 1.52 -2.35 8.65
N LYS A 34 0.85 -1.84 9.71
CA LYS A 34 1.53 -1.51 10.96
C LYS A 34 2.08 -2.76 11.66
N PRO A 35 1.30 -3.83 11.90
CA PRO A 35 1.84 -5.07 12.44
C PRO A 35 2.88 -5.71 11.52
N ALA A 36 2.68 -5.66 10.20
CA ALA A 36 3.65 -6.19 9.25
C ALA A 36 5.03 -5.53 9.38
N ILE A 37 5.08 -4.20 9.57
CA ILE A 37 6.33 -3.47 9.82
C ILE A 37 6.99 -3.95 11.12
N SER A 38 6.22 -4.06 12.22
CA SER A 38 6.76 -4.53 13.50
C SER A 38 7.28 -5.96 13.41
N LEU A 39 6.56 -6.85 12.73
CA LEU A 39 6.98 -8.23 12.49
C LEU A 39 8.24 -8.30 11.62
N ALA A 40 8.35 -7.47 10.59
CA ALA A 40 9.54 -7.39 9.74
C ALA A 40 10.76 -6.94 10.54
N GLN A 41 10.63 -5.94 11.41
CA GLN A 41 11.71 -5.50 12.30
C GLN A 41 12.13 -6.59 13.28
N ALA A 42 11.16 -7.27 13.91
CA ALA A 42 11.46 -8.38 14.81
C ALA A 42 12.17 -9.53 14.08
N ALA A 43 11.69 -9.91 12.89
CA ALA A 43 12.31 -10.93 12.06
C ALA A 43 13.74 -10.55 11.65
N PHE A 44 13.97 -9.29 11.27
CA PHE A 44 15.29 -8.77 10.93
C PHE A 44 16.28 -8.94 12.10
N LEU A 45 15.90 -8.49 13.30
CA LEU A 45 16.75 -8.64 14.49
C LEU A 45 17.01 -10.11 14.84
N TRP A 46 15.99 -10.97 14.69
CA TRP A 46 16.14 -12.40 14.95
C TRP A 46 17.13 -13.05 13.99
N ILE A 47 17.09 -12.70 12.69
CA ILE A 47 18.04 -13.20 11.70
C ILE A 47 19.46 -12.73 12.04
N LEU A 48 19.64 -11.47 12.46
CA LEU A 48 20.95 -10.97 12.86
C LEU A 48 21.52 -11.74 14.06
N GLN A 49 20.72 -11.93 15.12
CA GLN A 49 21.13 -12.68 16.30
C GLN A 49 21.47 -14.13 15.95
N ALA A 50 20.64 -14.78 15.11
CA ALA A 50 20.88 -16.15 14.67
C ALA A 50 22.18 -16.31 13.86
N ASN A 51 22.63 -15.24 13.20
CA ASN A 51 23.90 -15.21 12.46
C ASN A 51 25.08 -14.67 13.30
N GLY A 52 24.89 -14.47 14.62
CA GLY A 52 25.97 -14.08 15.53
C GLY A 52 26.35 -12.61 15.45
N TYR A 53 25.45 -11.74 14.99
CA TYR A 53 25.67 -10.30 15.03
C TYR A 53 25.70 -9.78 16.47
N ASP A 54 26.80 -9.10 16.84
CA ASP A 54 26.96 -8.46 18.15
C ASP A 54 27.10 -6.93 18.00
N PRO A 55 26.11 -6.12 18.43
CA PRO A 55 26.17 -4.67 18.29
C PRO A 55 27.25 -4.00 19.16
N LEU A 56 27.84 -4.69 20.13
CA LEU A 56 28.87 -4.14 21.02
C LEU A 56 30.28 -4.25 20.43
N LEU A 57 30.47 -5.06 19.39
CA LEU A 57 31.78 -5.22 18.76
C LEU A 57 32.18 -3.96 17.95
N PRO A 58 33.45 -3.53 18.04
CA PRO A 58 34.01 -2.50 17.16
C PRO A 58 33.86 -2.85 15.68
N LYS A 59 33.77 -1.82 14.83
CA LYS A 59 33.72 -1.98 13.38
C LYS A 59 34.92 -2.79 12.88
N GLY A 60 34.66 -3.76 12.01
CA GLY A 60 35.68 -4.65 11.44
C GLY A 60 36.04 -5.87 12.29
N LEU A 61 35.42 -6.03 13.48
CA LEU A 61 35.57 -7.23 14.31
C LEU A 61 34.36 -8.17 14.23
N GLN A 62 33.39 -7.88 13.35
CA GLN A 62 32.29 -8.80 13.08
C GLN A 62 32.81 -10.05 12.36
N THR A 63 32.15 -11.17 12.60
CA THR A 63 32.45 -12.41 11.87
C THR A 63 31.90 -12.32 10.45
N ALA A 64 32.53 -13.02 9.51
CA ALA A 64 32.01 -13.13 8.14
C ALA A 64 30.59 -13.72 8.09
N GLN A 65 30.23 -14.56 9.06
CA GLN A 65 28.87 -15.09 9.20
C GLN A 65 27.86 -13.99 9.57
N ALA A 66 28.20 -13.10 10.51
CA ALA A 66 27.36 -11.97 10.87
C ALA A 66 27.17 -11.00 9.69
N GLU A 67 28.23 -10.72 8.94
CA GLU A 67 28.17 -9.90 7.72
C GLU A 67 27.24 -10.52 6.67
N ASN A 68 27.36 -11.83 6.42
CA ASN A 68 26.47 -12.53 5.50
C ASN A 68 25.02 -12.54 6.01
N GLY A 69 24.81 -12.66 7.33
CA GLY A 69 23.50 -12.56 7.96
C GLY A 69 22.81 -11.22 7.69
N ILE A 70 23.56 -10.11 7.73
CA ILE A 70 23.04 -8.77 7.38
C ILE A 70 22.65 -8.73 5.90
N LEU A 71 23.51 -9.23 5.00
CA LEU A 71 23.21 -9.27 3.56
C LEU A 71 21.96 -10.10 3.26
N LEU A 72 21.81 -11.25 3.91
CA LEU A 72 20.63 -12.10 3.76
C LEU A 72 19.36 -11.38 4.22
N ALA A 73 19.40 -10.77 5.41
CA ALA A 73 18.25 -10.10 6.00
C ALA A 73 17.84 -8.82 5.25
N TRP A 74 18.81 -8.06 4.73
CA TRP A 74 18.57 -6.76 4.11
C TRP A 74 18.42 -6.81 2.59
N MET A 75 19.05 -7.79 1.92
CA MET A 75 19.02 -7.92 0.46
C MET A 75 18.20 -9.11 0.00
N LEU A 76 18.55 -10.34 0.42
CA LEU A 76 17.96 -11.55 -0.17
C LEU A 76 16.47 -11.67 0.15
N ILE A 77 16.09 -11.54 1.43
CA ILE A 77 14.69 -11.69 1.85
C ILE A 77 13.80 -10.62 1.21
N PRO A 78 14.13 -9.31 1.28
CA PRO A 78 13.34 -8.29 0.59
C PRO A 78 13.28 -8.50 -0.92
N ALA A 79 14.38 -8.92 -1.57
CA ALA A 79 14.38 -9.20 -3.00
C ALA A 79 13.40 -10.32 -3.40
N ILE A 80 13.33 -11.39 -2.62
CA ILE A 80 12.36 -12.48 -2.84
C ILE A 80 10.94 -11.96 -2.67
N LEU A 81 10.64 -11.22 -1.61
CA LEU A 81 9.30 -10.67 -1.36
C LEU A 81 8.86 -9.68 -2.44
N LEU A 82 9.77 -8.84 -2.93
CA LEU A 82 9.50 -7.91 -4.04
C LEU A 82 9.28 -8.66 -5.35
N THR A 83 10.07 -9.72 -5.61
CA THR A 83 9.89 -10.57 -6.80
C THR A 83 8.53 -11.27 -6.79
N LEU A 84 8.13 -11.82 -5.64
CA LEU A 84 6.80 -12.40 -5.46
C LEU A 84 5.70 -11.37 -5.68
N SER A 85 5.87 -10.16 -5.13
CA SER A 85 4.91 -9.05 -5.31
C SER A 85 4.78 -8.68 -6.79
N TRP A 86 5.90 -8.62 -7.52
CA TRP A 86 5.91 -8.35 -8.96
C TRP A 86 5.20 -9.45 -9.76
N ILE A 87 5.42 -10.73 -9.42
CA ILE A 87 4.72 -11.86 -10.05
C ILE A 87 3.21 -11.74 -9.83
N VAL A 88 2.77 -11.47 -8.60
CA VAL A 88 1.34 -11.30 -8.27
C VAL A 88 0.71 -10.14 -9.02
N MET A 89 1.44 -9.04 -9.24
CA MET A 89 0.94 -7.91 -10.02
C MET A 89 0.57 -8.27 -11.47
N ARG A 90 1.06 -9.38 -12.02
CA ARG A 90 0.70 -9.81 -13.39
C ARG A 90 -0.79 -10.09 -13.57
N TRP A 91 -1.50 -10.42 -12.48
CA TRP A 91 -2.94 -10.69 -12.45
C TRP A 91 -3.77 -9.50 -11.95
N TYR A 92 -3.18 -8.32 -11.81
CA TYR A 92 -3.93 -7.14 -11.35
C TYR A 92 -4.96 -6.71 -12.41
N PRO A 93 -6.28 -6.76 -12.11
CA PRO A 93 -7.32 -6.57 -13.11
C PRO A 93 -7.69 -5.09 -13.36
N LEU A 94 -7.28 -4.18 -12.47
CA LEU A 94 -7.60 -2.75 -12.52
C LEU A 94 -6.52 -1.98 -13.29
N ALA A 95 -6.26 -2.40 -14.53
CA ALA A 95 -5.25 -1.77 -15.37
C ALA A 95 -5.68 -1.74 -16.84
N GLY A 96 -5.18 -0.73 -17.57
CA GLY A 96 -5.37 -0.60 -19.02
C GLY A 96 -6.66 0.12 -19.43
N LYS A 97 -6.96 0.08 -20.73
CA LYS A 97 -7.99 0.94 -21.36
C LYS A 97 -9.40 0.78 -20.80
N GLN A 98 -9.76 -0.42 -20.33
CA GLN A 98 -11.08 -0.64 -19.72
C GLN A 98 -11.21 0.08 -18.38
N TRP A 99 -10.14 0.04 -17.57
CA TRP A 99 -10.09 0.74 -16.30
C TRP A 99 -10.12 2.27 -16.48
N GLU A 100 -9.39 2.79 -17.47
CA GLU A 100 -9.43 4.23 -17.80
C GLU A 100 -10.85 4.72 -18.14
N LYS A 101 -11.61 3.95 -18.92
CA LYS A 101 -13.02 4.29 -19.23
C LYS A 101 -13.90 4.34 -17.99
N ILE A 102 -13.67 3.44 -17.03
CA ILE A 102 -14.43 3.43 -15.76
C ILE A 102 -14.11 4.68 -14.95
N LYS A 103 -12.84 5.09 -14.88
CA LYS A 103 -12.42 6.32 -14.20
C LYS A 103 -13.03 7.58 -14.84
N GLU A 104 -13.07 7.65 -16.18
CA GLU A 104 -13.73 8.73 -16.90
C GLU A 104 -15.24 8.81 -16.54
N GLN A 105 -15.93 7.68 -16.47
CA GLN A 105 -17.34 7.63 -16.08
C GLN A 105 -17.56 8.10 -14.64
N LEU A 106 -16.71 7.67 -13.70
CA LEU A 106 -16.76 8.13 -12.31
C LEU A 106 -16.55 9.64 -12.19
N ALA A 107 -15.60 10.20 -12.93
CA ALA A 107 -15.34 11.64 -12.93
C ALA A 107 -16.58 12.45 -13.35
N ILE A 108 -17.29 12.00 -14.39
CA ILE A 108 -18.55 12.63 -14.83
C ILE A 108 -19.60 12.59 -13.71
N ILE A 109 -19.74 11.44 -13.03
CA ILE A 109 -20.69 11.28 -11.92
C ILE A 109 -20.34 12.23 -10.76
N HIS A 110 -19.05 12.42 -10.48
CA HIS A 110 -18.59 13.33 -9.42
C HIS A 110 -18.90 14.79 -9.77
N ASP A 111 -18.62 15.22 -10.99
CA ASP A 111 -18.94 16.57 -11.48
C ASP A 111 -20.45 16.88 -11.39
N GLU A 112 -21.29 15.92 -11.76
CA GLU A 112 -22.75 16.06 -11.66
C GLU A 112 -23.21 16.19 -10.21
N LYS A 113 -22.70 15.33 -9.31
CA LYS A 113 -23.01 15.40 -7.87
C LYS A 113 -22.60 16.74 -7.27
N GLU A 114 -21.42 17.24 -7.62
CA GLU A 114 -20.91 18.53 -7.16
C GLU A 114 -21.81 19.69 -7.63
N ARG A 115 -22.15 19.73 -8.92
CA ARG A 115 -23.08 20.74 -9.47
C ARG A 115 -24.42 20.75 -8.73
N LEU A 116 -25.00 19.58 -8.50
CA LEU A 116 -26.27 19.45 -7.78
C LEU A 116 -26.16 19.91 -6.32
N ALA A 117 -25.04 19.61 -5.65
CA ALA A 117 -24.79 20.07 -4.28
C ALA A 117 -24.67 21.61 -4.21
N LEU A 118 -23.94 22.21 -5.15
CA LEU A 118 -23.80 23.67 -5.25
C LEU A 118 -25.13 24.37 -5.52
N GLN A 119 -25.98 23.83 -6.40
CA GLN A 119 -27.31 24.37 -6.64
C GLN A 119 -28.19 24.33 -5.38
N LYS A 120 -28.15 23.23 -4.62
CA LYS A 120 -28.88 23.11 -3.35
C LYS A 120 -28.39 24.12 -2.30
N LEU A 121 -27.08 24.35 -2.24
CA LEU A 121 -26.50 25.36 -1.37
C LEU A 121 -26.95 26.77 -1.75
N GLN A 122 -26.94 27.10 -3.05
CA GLN A 122 -27.40 28.39 -3.55
C GLN A 122 -28.88 28.64 -3.23
N ALA A 123 -29.75 27.67 -3.49
CA ALA A 123 -31.17 27.76 -3.16
C ALA A 123 -31.43 28.03 -1.67
N LYS A 124 -30.67 27.37 -0.78
CA LYS A 124 -30.78 27.56 0.66
C LYS A 124 -30.27 28.91 1.17
N MET A 125 -29.40 29.59 0.42
CA MET A 125 -28.91 30.94 0.78
C MET A 125 -29.84 32.05 0.29
N THR A 126 -30.72 31.75 -0.66
CA THR A 126 -31.70 32.71 -1.20
C THR A 126 -33.04 32.69 -0.47
N ASP A 127 -33.30 31.68 0.36
CA ASP A 127 -34.44 31.56 1.29
C ASP A 127 -34.09 32.09 2.69
#